data_AF-A0ABD5T6V5-F1
#
_entry.id   AF-A0ABD5T6V5-F1
#
_cell.length_a   1.000
_cell.length_b   1.000
_cell.length_c   1.000
_cell.angle_alpha   90.00
_cell.angle_beta   90.00
_cell.angle_gamma   90.00
#
_symmetry.space_group_name_H-M   'P 1'
#
loop_
_entity.id
_entity.type
_entity.pdbx_description
1 polymer ?
#
loop_
_entity_poly.entity_id
_entity_poly.type
_entity_poly.pdbx_seq_one_letter_code
_entity_poly.pdbx_strand_id
1 'polypeptide(L)' 'ADGERKIALRRAAAGRVPESVRTADKKAVQYGTYVSRELDRLARRAGFKRRMDDHVGRYLDELLSDG' A
#
# COMPACT_ATOMS: atom_id res chain seq x y z
N ALA A 1 -2.82 4.43 -26.50
CA ALA A 1 -3.25 3.06 -26.19
C ALA A 1 -2.49 2.63 -24.94
N ASP A 2 -3.15 2.62 -23.79
CA ASP A 2 -2.51 2.24 -22.53
C ASP A 2 -2.33 0.70 -22.58
N GLY A 3 -1.12 0.24 -22.88
CA GLY A 3 -0.83 -1.18 -23.06
C GLY A 3 -1.16 -1.95 -21.79
N GLU A 4 -1.66 -3.18 -21.94
CA GLU A 4 -1.96 -4.03 -20.78
C GLU A 4 -0.74 -4.09 -19.84
N ARG A 5 -0.96 -3.75 -18.56
CA ARG A 5 0.13 -3.76 -17.56
C ARG A 5 0.30 -5.15 -16.99
N LYS A 6 1.56 -5.52 -16.70
CA LYS A 6 1.95 -6.80 -16.09
C LYS A 6 1.58 -8.05 -16.90
N ILE A 7 1.66 -7.97 -18.23
CA ILE A 7 1.27 -9.05 -19.16
C ILE A 7 1.94 -10.39 -18.79
N ALA A 8 3.25 -10.40 -18.55
CA ALA A 8 3.99 -11.62 -18.22
C ALA A 8 3.46 -12.29 -16.94
N LEU A 9 3.25 -11.52 -15.87
CA LEU A 9 2.70 -12.03 -14.62
C LEU A 9 1.28 -12.57 -14.79
N ARG A 10 0.42 -11.86 -15.54
CA ARG A 10 -0.96 -12.28 -15.81
C ARG A 10 -1.03 -13.53 -16.69
N ARG A 11 -0.11 -13.71 -17.63
CA ARG A 11 0.02 -14.94 -18.43
C ARG A 11 0.51 -16.11 -17.57
N ALA A 12 1.51 -15.89 -16.72
CA ALA A 12 2.02 -16.91 -15.81
C ALA A 12 0.95 -17.41 -14.80
N ALA A 13 0.00 -16.56 -14.42
CA ALA A 13 -1.09 -16.92 -13.50
C ALA A 13 -2.31 -17.58 -14.18
N ALA A 14 -2.33 -17.74 -15.51
CA ALA A 14 -3.45 -18.38 -16.22
C ALA A 14 -3.69 -19.82 -15.72
N GLY A 15 -4.95 -20.15 -15.42
CA GLY A 15 -5.35 -21.45 -14.88
C GLY A 15 -4.92 -21.74 -13.43
N ARG A 16 -4.15 -20.83 -12.78
CA ARG A 16 -3.72 -20.97 -11.38
C ARG A 16 -4.60 -20.21 -10.40
N VAL A 17 -5.29 -19.17 -10.86
CA VAL A 17 -6.22 -18.35 -10.08
C VAL A 17 -7.47 -18.06 -10.90
N PRO A 18 -8.62 -17.71 -10.27
CA PRO A 18 -9.80 -17.26 -10.99
C PRO A 18 -9.50 -16.10 -11.94
N GLU A 19 -10.19 -16.05 -13.07
CA GLU A 19 -9.98 -15.03 -14.11
C GLU A 19 -10.15 -13.60 -13.56
N SER A 20 -11.11 -13.43 -12.65
CA SER A 20 -11.37 -12.17 -11.96
C SER A 20 -10.17 -11.70 -11.13
N VAL A 21 -9.38 -12.60 -10.55
CA VAL A 21 -8.17 -12.27 -9.78
C VAL A 21 -7.00 -11.97 -10.72
N ARG A 22 -6.86 -12.75 -11.80
CA ARG A 22 -5.78 -12.60 -12.79
C ARG A 22 -5.83 -11.26 -13.52
N THR A 23 -7.03 -10.81 -13.85
CA THR A 23 -7.27 -9.59 -14.64
C THR A 23 -7.57 -8.36 -13.80
N ALA A 24 -7.77 -8.51 -12.49
CA ALA A 24 -8.01 -7.41 -11.58
C ALA A 24 -6.91 -6.34 -11.66
N ASP A 25 -7.33 -5.08 -11.69
CA ASP A 25 -6.42 -3.94 -11.61
C ASP A 25 -5.55 -4.03 -10.36
N LYS A 26 -4.26 -3.68 -10.49
CA LYS A 26 -3.39 -3.56 -9.31
C LYS A 26 -3.96 -2.45 -8.42
N LYS A 27 -4.47 -2.84 -7.27
CA LYS A 27 -4.71 -1.95 -6.14
C LYS A 27 -3.70 -2.26 -5.05
N ALA A 28 -3.11 -1.22 -4.48
CA ALA A 28 -2.19 -1.41 -3.37
C ALA A 28 -3.00 -1.70 -2.11
N VAL A 29 -2.62 -2.74 -1.37
CA VAL A 29 -3.38 -3.28 -0.23
C VAL A 29 -3.64 -2.19 0.80
N GLN A 30 -2.68 -1.31 1.03
CA GLN A 30 -2.76 -0.25 2.04
C GLN A 30 -3.93 0.73 1.84
N TYR A 31 -4.40 0.90 0.60
CA TYR A 31 -5.54 1.75 0.30
C TYR A 31 -6.86 0.98 0.40
N GLY A 32 -6.88 -0.28 -0.04
CA GLY A 32 -8.09 -1.12 0.03
C GLY A 32 -8.45 -1.57 1.45
N THR A 33 -7.45 -1.64 2.34
CA THR A 33 -7.62 -2.06 3.75
C THR A 33 -7.67 -0.90 4.73
N TYR A 34 -7.56 0.34 4.24
CA TYR A 34 -7.43 1.55 5.07
C TYR A 34 -6.21 1.59 6.01
N VAL A 35 -5.27 0.66 5.89
CA VAL A 35 -4.05 0.65 6.71
C VAL A 35 -3.30 1.99 6.62
N SER A 36 -3.22 2.60 5.44
CA SER A 36 -2.60 3.94 5.32
C SER A 36 -3.29 5.01 6.17
N ARG A 37 -4.62 4.96 6.29
CA ARG A 37 -5.39 5.91 7.10
C ARG A 37 -5.18 5.67 8.59
N GLU A 38 -5.07 4.40 8.97
CA GLU A 38 -4.85 4.01 10.36
C GLU A 38 -3.45 4.38 10.85
N LEU A 39 -2.43 4.23 10.00
CA LEU A 39 -1.06 4.67 10.27
C LEU A 39 -0.96 6.20 10.36
N ASP A 40 -1.57 6.93 9.42
CA ASP A 40 -1.65 8.40 9.48
C ASP A 40 -2.33 8.88 10.77
N ARG A 41 -3.43 8.24 11.18
CA ARG A 41 -4.12 8.54 12.44
C ARG A 41 -3.25 8.27 13.67
N LEU A 42 -2.49 7.17 13.69
CA LEU A 42 -1.55 6.85 14.78
C LEU A 42 -0.44 7.90 14.86
N ALA A 43 0.21 8.21 13.75
CA ALA A 43 1.26 9.23 13.67
C ALA A 43 0.76 10.59 14.18
N ARG A 44 -0.45 11.02 13.75
CA ARG A 44 -1.04 12.26 14.25
C ARG A 44 -1.33 12.26 15.75
N ARG A 45 -1.79 11.13 16.32
CA ARG A 45 -2.00 11.02 17.77
C ARG A 45 -0.70 11.11 18.54
N ALA A 46 0.39 10.61 17.98
CA ALA A 46 1.74 10.73 18.53
C ALA A 46 2.37 12.12 18.29
N GLY A 47 1.65 13.06 17.65
CA GLY A 47 2.12 14.44 17.45
C GLY A 47 2.84 14.70 16.13
N PHE A 48 2.97 13.72 15.25
CA PHE A 48 3.54 13.87 13.91
C PHE A 48 2.55 14.56 12.98
N LYS A 49 2.79 15.85 12.72
CA LYS A 49 1.87 16.73 11.98
C LYS A 49 2.01 16.49 10.48
N ARG A 50 0.91 16.55 9.71
CA ARG A 50 0.94 16.37 8.24
C ARG A 50 1.83 17.35 7.47
N ARG A 51 2.15 18.51 8.07
CA ARG A 51 3.08 19.50 7.51
C ARG A 51 4.55 19.12 7.72
N MET A 52 4.82 18.12 8.55
CA MET A 52 6.12 17.48 8.60
C MET A 52 6.15 16.55 7.40
N ASP A 53 7.05 16.81 6.46
CA ASP A 53 7.22 15.92 5.32
C ASP A 53 7.50 14.50 5.81
N ASP A 54 6.79 13.55 5.19
CA ASP A 54 6.84 12.14 5.56
C ASP A 54 6.57 11.85 7.05
N HIS A 55 5.54 12.50 7.60
CA HIS A 55 5.18 12.35 9.02
C HIS A 55 4.88 10.91 9.45
N VAL A 56 4.37 10.07 8.54
CA VAL A 56 4.14 8.65 8.82
C VAL A 56 5.46 7.87 8.84
N GLY A 57 6.37 8.11 7.88
CA GLY A 57 7.69 7.47 7.86
C GLY A 57 8.48 7.79 9.13
N ARG A 58 8.55 9.07 9.50
CA ARG A 58 9.22 9.51 10.74
C ARG A 58 8.65 8.87 12.01
N TYR A 59 7.32 8.71 12.08
CA TYR A 59 6.68 8.02 13.21
C TYR A 59 7.09 6.55 13.29
N LEU A 60 7.20 5.87 12.14
CA LEU A 60 7.66 4.49 12.10
C LEU A 60 9.13 4.37 12.48
N ASP A 61 9.97 5.28 12.00
CA ASP A 61 11.40 5.30 12.33
C ASP A 61 11.63 5.50 13.83
N GLU A 62 10.87 6.40 14.47
CA GLU A 62 10.91 6.59 15.93
C GLU A 62 10.47 5.30 16.65
N LEU A 63 9.33 4.72 16.26
CA LEU A 63 8.82 3.48 16.86
C LEU A 63 9.80 2.29 16.74
N LEU A 64 10.52 2.20 15.63
CA LEU A 64 11.52 1.16 15.38
C LEU A 64 12.85 1.43 16.08
N SER A 65 13.12 2.67 16.49
CA SER A 65 14.33 3.04 17.24
C SER A 65 14.17 2.85 18.75
N ASP A 66 12.92 2.83 19.25
CA ASP A 66 12.56 2.59 20.65
C ASP A 66 12.51 1.10 21.04
N GLY A 67 12.68 0.17 20.09
CA GLY A 67 12.59 -1.29 20.27
C GLY A 67 13.89 -2.03 20.01
#